data_AF-A0A484N7X2-F1
#
_entry.id   AF-A0A484N7X2-F1
#
_cell.length_a   1.000
_cell.length_b   1.000
_cell.length_c   1.000
_cell.angle_alpha   90.00
_cell.angle_beta   90.00
_cell.angle_gamma   90.00
#
_symmetry.space_group_name_H-M   'P 1'
#
loop_
_entity.id
_entity.type
_entity.pdbx_description
1 polymer ?
#
loop_
_entity_poly.entity_id
_entity_poly.type
_entity_poly.pdbx_seq_one_letter_code
_entity_poly.pdbx_strand_id
1 'polypeptide(L)'
;MARLLNDPDNTALIHETASVRKKAAFYCEAERSFYLQKVKCKFINEGDKCSKFFHSLMKKQTALNSIPFVITSQGTTTTSLEPIVDEFIGHFSTIFGQTVPTSPIDWDVFKEGPLVQDFEAKNLNRKVDMLEVKEALFSIGNDKSPGPDGMIRKILCGSRFTHHLRCAKLGITHIAFADDVMMFCRGNMDSVTVLTNAIKEFSQVSGLHVNPLKSNIYLAGEIKDNKHDLLSLVSFPEGKLPVRYLGLPLTSQRASERDFASLVAKVDENIRKWNTRSLSPAGRLELVRSVIQGVEGFWFQAFPIHKTILDRITSLCRTFVWGSKFCKVAWADDTLWIQWVHSVYLQGSNFWTWIPSKKDSHFFKKIADVRDSLLQKCGDRFMIEDNLCDIGDMKATKVYELLRSKASMRPWMKVIWQPYIPPRYSFTVWLTLRGRLPTKMNLHFIPMDNRRCEFCHTEEETTQHLFFLCEITSLIWGTIKNWLKITPALSTLERSITWARRQRHNHCAKRKLWRLAILSTVYNIWRSRNGVYFDKQPIHADTIINKIKVGIYKVMYRLFPQDMLDL
;
A
#
# COMPACT_ATOMS: atom_id res chain seq x y z
N MET A 1 -22.79 31.86 8.59
CA MET A 1 -23.92 31.22 9.29
C MET A 1 -24.31 31.94 10.56
N ALA A 2 -23.42 32.08 11.56
CA ALA A 2 -23.74 32.84 12.79
C ALA A 2 -24.18 34.30 12.51
N ARG A 3 -23.53 35.00 11.58
CA ARG A 3 -23.89 36.37 11.18
C ARG A 3 -25.24 36.51 10.44
N LEU A 4 -25.65 35.49 9.68
CA LEU A 4 -26.92 35.46 8.94
C LEU A 4 -28.12 35.17 9.87
N LEU A 5 -27.88 34.46 10.98
CA LEU A 5 -28.92 34.17 11.97
C LEU A 5 -29.31 35.40 12.79
N ASN A 6 -28.43 36.39 12.87
CA ASN A 6 -28.67 37.64 13.60
C ASN A 6 -29.33 38.73 12.73
N ASP A 7 -29.25 38.62 11.40
CA ASP A 7 -29.82 39.58 10.44
C ASP A 7 -30.27 38.83 9.16
N PRO A 8 -31.50 38.26 9.16
CA PRO A 8 -31.95 37.30 8.16
C PRO A 8 -32.40 37.93 6.83
N ASP A 9 -32.72 39.22 6.80
CA ASP A 9 -33.23 39.92 5.61
C ASP A 9 -32.11 40.63 4.81
N ASN A 10 -30.88 40.51 5.28
CA ASN A 10 -29.71 41.11 4.65
C ASN A 10 -29.33 40.39 3.35
N THR A 11 -29.75 40.96 2.22
CA THR A 11 -29.58 40.40 0.88
C THR A 11 -28.11 40.13 0.51
N ALA A 12 -27.16 40.93 1.02
CA ALA A 12 -25.73 40.72 0.81
C ALA A 12 -25.22 39.46 1.53
N LEU A 13 -25.62 39.25 2.79
CA LEU A 13 -25.25 38.07 3.58
C LEU A 13 -25.89 36.79 3.05
N ILE A 14 -27.11 36.87 2.50
CA ILE A 14 -27.78 35.73 1.83
C ILE A 14 -26.96 35.30 0.61
N HIS A 15 -26.55 36.25 -0.24
CA HIS A 15 -25.79 35.96 -1.45
C HIS A 15 -24.38 35.44 -1.14
N GLU A 16 -23.71 35.98 -0.12
CA GLU A 16 -22.42 35.49 0.36
C GLU A 16 -22.53 34.05 0.92
N THR A 17 -23.57 33.76 1.69
CA THR A 17 -23.80 32.42 2.25
C THR A 17 -24.06 31.37 1.17
N ALA A 18 -24.82 31.72 0.12
CA ALA A 18 -25.05 30.85 -1.04
C ALA A 18 -23.74 30.52 -1.78
N SER A 19 -22.87 31.53 -1.98
CA SER A 19 -21.56 31.38 -2.61
C SER A 19 -20.62 30.47 -1.80
N VAL A 20 -20.55 30.68 -0.48
CA VAL A 20 -19.72 29.86 0.43
C VAL A 20 -20.21 28.41 0.52
N ARG A 21 -21.54 28.18 0.54
CA ARG A 21 -22.13 26.83 0.50
C ARG A 21 -21.81 26.10 -0.80
N LYS A 22 -21.86 26.80 -1.94
CA LYS A 22 -21.50 26.23 -3.25
C LYS A 22 -20.03 25.81 -3.30
N LYS A 23 -19.13 26.62 -2.73
CA LYS A 23 -17.70 26.26 -2.57
C LYS A 23 -17.49 25.06 -1.64
N ALA A 24 -18.19 25.00 -0.50
CA ALA A 24 -18.07 23.89 0.44
C ALA A 24 -18.57 22.56 -0.14
N ALA A 25 -19.69 22.57 -0.86
CA ALA A 25 -20.22 21.39 -1.56
C ALA A 25 -19.23 20.88 -2.62
N PHE A 26 -18.63 21.79 -3.40
CA PHE A 26 -17.60 21.46 -4.38
C PHE A 26 -16.37 20.79 -3.75
N TYR A 27 -15.86 21.31 -2.62
CA TYR A 27 -14.72 20.70 -1.91
C TYR A 27 -15.05 19.29 -1.36
N CYS A 28 -16.29 19.06 -0.94
CA CYS A 28 -16.74 17.76 -0.43
C CYS A 28 -16.91 16.72 -1.55
N GLU A 29 -17.44 17.12 -2.72
CA GLU A 29 -17.56 16.28 -3.92
C GLU A 29 -16.18 15.92 -4.51
N ALA A 30 -15.24 16.87 -4.48
CA ALA A 30 -13.85 16.67 -4.89
C ALA A 30 -13.11 15.71 -3.95
N GLU A 31 -13.30 15.83 -2.63
CA GLU A 31 -12.75 14.91 -1.63
C GLU A 31 -13.32 13.49 -1.80
N ARG A 32 -14.62 13.35 -2.07
CA ARG A 32 -15.26 12.05 -2.35
C ARG A 32 -14.76 11.41 -3.64
N SER A 33 -14.62 12.18 -4.72
CA SER A 33 -14.08 11.70 -6.00
C SER A 33 -12.62 11.27 -5.88
N PHE A 34 -11.83 11.97 -5.06
CA PHE A 34 -10.46 11.61 -4.68
C PHE A 34 -10.40 10.23 -4.00
N TYR A 35 -11.32 9.93 -3.07
CA TYR A 35 -11.35 8.61 -2.42
C TYR A 35 -11.93 7.50 -3.31
N LEU A 36 -12.87 7.79 -4.22
CA LEU A 36 -13.39 6.80 -5.18
C LEU A 36 -12.35 6.34 -6.20
N GLN A 37 -11.52 7.27 -6.70
CA GLN A 37 -10.38 6.92 -7.58
C GLN A 37 -9.31 6.12 -6.83
N LYS A 38 -9.10 6.37 -5.53
CA LYS A 38 -8.07 5.70 -4.72
C LYS A 38 -8.32 4.21 -4.47
N VAL A 39 -9.55 3.73 -4.66
CA VAL A 39 -9.93 2.40 -4.16
C VAL A 39 -9.83 1.31 -5.25
N LYS A 40 -9.64 1.62 -6.54
CA LYS A 40 -9.46 0.66 -7.68
C LYS A 40 -10.12 -0.73 -7.47
N CYS A 41 -11.35 -0.77 -6.96
CA CYS A 41 -11.81 -1.88 -6.10
C CYS A 41 -12.33 -3.14 -6.81
N LYS A 42 -12.03 -3.32 -8.10
CA LYS A 42 -12.55 -4.47 -8.86
C LYS A 42 -11.51 -5.49 -9.30
N PHE A 43 -10.20 -5.22 -9.22
CA PHE A 43 -9.21 -6.11 -9.84
C PHE A 43 -8.30 -6.88 -8.88
N ILE A 44 -8.21 -6.46 -7.61
CA ILE A 44 -7.36 -7.12 -6.61
C ILE A 44 -7.92 -8.49 -6.19
N ASN A 45 -9.23 -8.72 -6.32
CA ASN A 45 -9.91 -9.92 -5.81
C ASN A 45 -10.00 -11.11 -6.77
N GLU A 46 -9.49 -11.02 -8.00
CA GLU A 46 -9.64 -12.12 -8.99
C GLU A 46 -8.31 -12.63 -9.58
N GLY A 47 -7.16 -12.05 -9.20
CA GLY A 47 -5.87 -12.29 -9.87
C GLY A 47 -4.97 -13.41 -9.32
N ASP A 48 -5.23 -13.94 -8.12
CA ASP A 48 -4.38 -14.95 -7.48
C ASP A 48 -4.98 -16.36 -7.58
N LYS A 49 -5.12 -16.86 -8.80
CA LYS A 49 -5.17 -18.31 -9.03
C LYS A 49 -3.85 -18.75 -9.66
N CYS A 50 -3.21 -19.78 -9.10
CA CYS A 50 -2.08 -20.50 -9.70
C CYS A 50 -2.42 -20.92 -11.12
N SER A 51 -2.05 -20.08 -12.09
CA SER A 51 -2.26 -20.33 -13.51
C SER A 51 -0.97 -20.88 -14.12
N LYS A 52 -1.09 -21.60 -15.23
CA LYS A 52 0.07 -22.01 -16.05
C LYS A 52 0.97 -20.82 -16.41
N PHE A 53 0.41 -19.61 -16.49
CA PHE A 53 1.14 -18.37 -16.73
C PHE A 53 2.06 -17.99 -15.55
N PHE A 54 1.61 -18.10 -14.30
CA PHE A 54 2.45 -17.85 -13.11
C PHE A 54 3.64 -18.82 -13.04
N HIS A 55 3.42 -20.12 -13.27
CA HIS A 55 4.50 -21.10 -13.34
C HIS A 55 5.45 -20.87 -14.53
N SER A 56 4.94 -20.40 -15.67
CA SER A 56 5.76 -20.03 -16.82
C SER A 56 6.61 -18.78 -16.55
N LEU A 57 6.06 -17.81 -15.82
CA LEU A 57 6.76 -16.60 -15.37
C LEU A 57 7.88 -16.95 -14.39
N MET A 58 7.62 -17.83 -13.41
CA MET A 58 8.64 -18.33 -12.48
C MET A 58 9.74 -19.10 -13.22
N LYS A 59 9.39 -20.00 -14.15
CA LYS A 59 10.37 -20.75 -14.96
C LYS A 59 11.24 -19.82 -15.81
N LYS A 60 10.66 -18.75 -16.33
CA LYS A 60 11.36 -17.69 -17.06
C LYS A 60 12.25 -16.83 -16.15
N GLN A 61 11.79 -16.52 -14.93
CA GLN A 61 12.58 -15.75 -13.98
C GLN A 61 13.78 -16.55 -13.47
N THR A 62 13.62 -17.86 -13.26
CA THR A 62 14.73 -18.77 -12.96
C THR A 62 15.75 -18.81 -14.10
N ALA A 63 15.32 -18.80 -15.36
CA ALA A 63 16.21 -18.76 -16.53
C ALA A 63 16.86 -17.38 -16.76
N LEU A 64 16.21 -16.28 -16.34
CA LEU A 64 16.78 -14.92 -16.42
C LEU A 64 17.76 -14.63 -15.28
N ASN A 65 17.54 -15.23 -14.12
CA ASN A 65 18.40 -15.06 -12.94
C ASN A 65 19.53 -16.10 -12.89
N SER A 66 19.52 -17.12 -13.76
CA SER A 66 20.64 -18.03 -13.91
C SER A 66 21.75 -17.33 -14.70
N ILE A 67 22.94 -17.25 -14.13
CA ILE A 67 24.13 -16.74 -14.80
C ILE A 67 24.61 -17.85 -15.75
N PRO A 68 24.50 -17.69 -17.09
CA PRO A 68 24.78 -18.78 -18.02
C PRO A 68 26.28 -19.03 -18.20
N PHE A 69 27.08 -17.97 -18.14
CA PHE A 69 28.53 -18.01 -18.14
C PHE A 69 29.10 -16.71 -17.54
N VAL A 70 30.30 -16.80 -16.99
CA VAL A 70 31.11 -15.65 -16.56
C VAL A 70 32.42 -15.70 -17.32
N ILE A 71 32.90 -14.53 -17.76
CA ILE A 71 34.23 -14.38 -18.37
C ILE A 71 35.17 -13.99 -17.24
N THR A 72 36.16 -14.83 -16.97
CA THR A 72 37.16 -14.60 -15.92
C THR A 72 38.09 -13.44 -16.32
N SER A 73 38.79 -12.88 -15.34
CA SER A 73 39.87 -11.90 -15.53
C SER A 73 40.99 -12.36 -16.49
N GLN A 74 41.11 -13.66 -16.76
CA GLN A 74 42.05 -14.26 -17.73
C GLN A 74 41.46 -14.44 -19.14
N GLY A 75 40.21 -14.01 -19.37
CA GLY A 75 39.53 -14.06 -20.67
C GLY A 75 38.91 -15.41 -21.02
N THR A 76 38.85 -16.37 -20.08
CA THR A 76 38.22 -17.68 -20.28
C THR A 76 36.76 -17.66 -19.82
N THR A 77 35.90 -18.33 -20.59
CA THR A 77 34.46 -18.39 -20.31
C THR A 77 34.11 -19.64 -19.51
N THR A 78 33.56 -19.46 -18.30
CA THR A 78 33.21 -20.58 -17.41
C THR A 78 31.71 -20.64 -17.16
N THR A 79 31.13 -21.83 -17.33
CA THR A 79 29.69 -22.13 -17.13
C THR A 79 29.41 -22.91 -15.83
N SER A 80 30.46 -23.35 -15.13
CA SER A 80 30.36 -24.12 -13.89
C SER A 80 30.15 -23.19 -12.68
N LEU A 81 29.35 -23.64 -11.72
CA LEU A 81 28.90 -22.84 -10.57
C LEU A 81 30.04 -22.51 -9.60
N GLU A 82 30.95 -23.45 -9.33
CA GLU A 82 32.07 -23.26 -8.38
C GLU A 82 33.05 -22.15 -8.84
N PRO A 83 33.57 -22.15 -10.08
CA PRO A 83 34.47 -21.09 -10.55
C PRO A 83 33.80 -19.71 -10.67
N ILE A 84 32.48 -19.66 -10.93
CA ILE A 84 31.72 -18.41 -10.95
C ILE A 84 31.75 -17.78 -9.56
N VAL A 85 31.52 -18.58 -8.52
CA VAL A 85 31.53 -18.13 -7.13
C VAL A 85 32.91 -17.59 -6.75
N ASP A 86 33.98 -18.30 -7.10
CA ASP A 86 35.35 -17.87 -6.79
C ASP A 86 35.74 -16.55 -7.47
N GLU A 87 35.35 -16.34 -8.73
CA GLU A 87 35.62 -15.07 -9.43
C GLU A 87 34.86 -13.90 -8.80
N PHE A 88 33.61 -14.13 -8.38
CA PHE A 88 32.83 -13.12 -7.66
C PHE A 88 33.44 -12.79 -6.30
N ILE A 89 33.90 -13.81 -5.55
CA ILE A 89 34.59 -13.60 -4.27
C ILE A 89 35.88 -12.81 -4.51
N GLY A 90 36.72 -13.19 -5.47
CA GLY A 90 37.96 -12.48 -5.79
C GLY A 90 37.74 -11.00 -6.17
N HIS A 91 36.74 -10.73 -7.01
CA HIS A 91 36.39 -9.37 -7.42
C HIS A 91 35.98 -8.50 -6.22
N PHE A 92 35.06 -9.00 -5.38
CA PHE A 92 34.58 -8.23 -4.23
C PHE A 92 35.60 -8.17 -3.09
N SER A 93 36.41 -9.19 -2.87
CA SER A 93 37.54 -9.14 -1.93
C SER A 93 38.56 -8.07 -2.31
N THR A 94 38.74 -7.79 -3.60
CA THR A 94 39.62 -6.70 -4.06
C THR A 94 39.01 -5.32 -3.79
N ILE A 95 37.67 -5.19 -3.89
CA ILE A 95 36.93 -3.95 -3.62
C ILE A 95 36.83 -3.67 -2.10
N PHE A 96 36.63 -4.71 -1.29
CA PHE A 96 36.39 -4.58 0.16
C PHE A 96 37.64 -4.82 1.02
N GLY A 97 38.74 -5.33 0.45
CA GLY A 97 39.92 -5.79 1.19
C GLY A 97 41.09 -4.81 1.31
N GLN A 98 40.94 -3.54 0.92
CA GLN A 98 41.98 -2.54 1.16
C GLN A 98 41.99 -2.14 2.64
N THR A 99 42.78 -2.84 3.44
CA THR A 99 43.01 -2.49 4.85
C THR A 99 43.95 -1.29 4.94
N VAL A 100 43.39 -0.17 5.37
CA VAL A 100 44.15 1.03 5.75
C VAL A 100 44.66 0.85 7.19
N PRO A 101 45.83 1.38 7.58
CA PRO A 101 46.29 1.31 8.97
C PRO A 101 45.30 2.03 9.89
N THR A 102 44.52 1.28 10.68
CA THR A 102 43.64 1.80 11.72
C THR A 102 44.45 2.03 12.99
N SER A 103 44.14 3.10 13.73
CA SER A 103 44.67 3.31 15.07
C SER A 103 44.32 2.12 15.99
N PRO A 104 45.21 1.72 16.89
CA PRO A 104 44.94 0.63 17.83
C PRO A 104 43.70 0.95 18.67
N ILE A 105 42.87 -0.05 18.88
CA ILE A 105 41.64 0.04 19.65
C ILE A 105 41.99 0.49 21.08
N ASP A 106 41.35 1.55 21.56
CA ASP A 106 41.46 1.96 22.95
C ASP A 106 40.67 0.98 23.84
N TRP A 107 41.42 0.10 24.50
CA TRP A 107 40.87 -0.94 25.37
C TRP A 107 40.19 -0.38 26.63
N ASP A 108 40.47 0.87 27.02
CA ASP A 108 39.85 1.48 28.19
C ASP A 108 38.38 1.86 27.91
N VAL A 109 38.02 2.15 26.66
CA VAL A 109 36.63 2.38 26.22
C VAL A 109 35.76 1.12 26.38
N PHE A 110 36.34 -0.07 26.21
CA PHE A 110 35.64 -1.35 26.33
C PHE A 110 35.53 -1.86 27.78
N LYS A 111 36.39 -1.38 28.69
CA LYS A 111 36.31 -1.72 30.12
C LYS A 111 35.13 -1.05 30.84
N GLU A 112 34.62 0.06 30.33
CA GLU A 112 33.43 0.73 30.89
C GLU A 112 32.08 0.16 30.39
N GLY A 113 32.11 -0.76 29.42
CA GLY A 113 30.92 -1.43 28.92
C GLY A 113 30.58 -2.70 29.72
N PRO A 114 29.31 -3.17 29.71
CA PRO A 114 28.99 -4.50 30.21
C PRO A 114 29.78 -5.55 29.41
N LEU A 115 30.64 -6.29 30.11
CA LEU A 115 31.42 -7.38 29.54
C LEU A 115 30.50 -8.58 29.28
N VAL A 116 30.61 -9.13 28.08
CA VAL A 116 29.91 -10.36 27.67
C VAL A 116 30.45 -11.52 28.51
N GLN A 117 29.59 -12.40 29.01
CA GLN A 117 30.06 -13.52 29.84
C GLN A 117 30.89 -14.51 28.99
N ASP A 118 31.86 -15.20 29.60
CA ASP A 118 32.75 -16.15 28.90
C ASP A 118 32.02 -17.20 28.05
N PHE A 119 30.82 -17.61 28.46
CA PHE A 119 29.98 -18.53 27.70
C PHE A 119 29.43 -17.89 26.41
N GLU A 120 28.99 -16.64 26.48
CA GLU A 120 28.49 -15.88 25.33
C GLU A 120 29.64 -15.52 24.37
N ALA A 121 30.82 -15.19 24.90
CA ALA A 121 32.03 -14.96 24.10
C ALA A 121 32.47 -16.23 23.33
N LYS A 122 32.37 -17.41 23.97
CA LYS A 122 32.59 -18.70 23.30
C LYS A 122 31.54 -18.99 22.23
N ASN A 123 30.28 -18.63 22.45
CA ASN A 123 29.23 -18.77 21.44
C ASN A 123 29.45 -17.85 20.22
N LEU A 124 29.93 -16.62 20.42
CA LEU A 124 30.25 -15.68 19.33
C LEU A 124 31.40 -16.17 18.43
N ASN A 125 32.36 -16.91 19.00
CA ASN A 125 33.49 -17.47 18.27
C ASN A 125 33.21 -18.87 17.68
N ARG A 126 32.03 -19.45 17.90
CA ARG A 126 31.68 -20.76 17.33
C ARG A 126 31.36 -20.62 15.84
N LYS A 127 31.60 -21.67 15.06
CA LYS A 127 31.19 -21.71 13.65
C LYS A 127 29.67 -21.60 13.54
N VAL A 128 29.20 -20.64 12.75
CA VAL A 128 27.78 -20.38 12.51
C VAL A 128 27.14 -21.59 11.84
N ASP A 129 26.05 -22.10 12.43
CA ASP A 129 25.31 -23.24 11.89
C ASP A 129 24.25 -22.77 10.88
N MET A 130 23.98 -23.56 9.84
CA MET A 130 22.98 -23.26 8.82
C MET A 130 21.55 -23.16 9.39
N LEU A 131 21.28 -23.87 10.50
CA LEU A 131 20.01 -23.74 11.24
C LEU A 131 19.88 -22.38 11.93
N GLU A 132 20.98 -21.85 12.47
CA GLU A 132 21.03 -20.53 13.13
C GLU A 132 20.91 -19.40 12.10
N VAL A 133 21.55 -19.54 10.93
CA VAL A 133 21.34 -18.62 9.79
C VAL A 133 19.88 -18.62 9.38
N LYS A 134 19.26 -19.80 9.26
CA LYS A 134 17.85 -19.92 8.91
C LYS A 134 16.96 -19.25 9.96
N GLU A 135 17.12 -19.57 11.23
CA GLU A 135 16.33 -18.93 12.30
C GLU A 135 16.52 -17.41 12.35
N ALA A 136 17.76 -16.92 12.24
CA ALA A 136 18.06 -15.49 12.19
C ALA A 136 17.44 -14.80 10.96
N LEU A 137 17.50 -15.43 9.78
CA LEU A 137 16.92 -14.91 8.54
C LEU A 137 15.39 -14.84 8.62
N PHE A 138 14.75 -15.80 9.29
CA PHE A 138 13.31 -15.89 9.47
C PHE A 138 12.79 -15.17 10.73
N SER A 139 13.68 -14.74 11.63
CA SER A 139 13.35 -13.87 12.78
C SER A 139 13.40 -12.38 12.43
N ILE A 140 13.88 -12.01 11.24
CA ILE A 140 13.85 -10.64 10.72
C ILE A 140 12.40 -10.30 10.35
N GLY A 141 11.81 -9.34 11.06
CA GLY A 141 10.51 -8.80 10.70
C GLY A 141 10.54 -8.13 9.31
N ASN A 142 9.45 -8.25 8.55
CA ASN A 142 9.31 -7.74 7.17
C ASN A 142 9.48 -6.21 7.02
N ASP A 143 9.68 -5.49 8.12
CA ASP A 143 9.73 -4.05 8.24
C ASP A 143 10.95 -3.55 9.06
N LYS A 144 11.98 -4.38 9.27
CA LYS A 144 13.20 -3.98 9.99
C LYS A 144 14.50 -4.50 9.37
N SER A 145 15.58 -3.72 9.56
CA SER A 145 16.98 -4.15 9.39
C SER A 145 17.57 -4.50 10.77
N PRO A 146 18.58 -5.39 10.86
CA PRO A 146 19.21 -5.75 12.12
C PRO A 146 20.08 -4.59 12.64
N GLY A 147 20.04 -4.33 13.95
CA GLY A 147 20.99 -3.47 14.66
C GLY A 147 20.37 -2.40 15.57
N PRO A 148 20.65 -2.41 16.88
CA PRO A 148 20.56 -1.25 17.74
C PRO A 148 21.93 -0.56 17.80
N ASP A 149 22.29 0.24 16.79
CA ASP A 149 23.56 0.96 16.80
C ASP A 149 23.42 2.24 17.66
N GLY A 150 23.49 2.02 18.98
CA GLY A 150 23.45 3.05 20.02
C GLY A 150 24.70 3.95 20.11
N MET A 151 25.63 3.84 19.16
CA MET A 151 26.94 4.52 19.21
C MET A 151 26.78 6.05 19.13
N ILE A 152 25.87 6.55 18.29
CA ILE A 152 25.62 8.00 18.16
C ILE A 152 24.90 8.57 19.40
N ARG A 153 24.08 7.77 20.10
CA ARG A 153 23.32 8.26 21.26
C ARG A 153 24.21 8.57 22.46
N LYS A 154 25.31 7.82 22.65
CA LYS A 154 26.26 8.02 23.77
C LYS A 154 27.15 9.25 23.56
N ILE A 155 27.57 9.52 22.32
CA ILE A 155 28.40 10.69 21.94
C ILE A 155 27.65 12.02 22.11
N LEU A 156 26.34 12.04 21.82
CA LEU A 156 25.51 13.25 21.88
C LEU A 156 25.09 13.65 23.31
N CYS A 157 25.38 12.82 24.32
CA CYS A 157 24.88 13.02 25.69
C CYS A 157 25.79 13.89 26.58
N GLY A 158 26.97 14.27 26.10
CA GLY A 158 27.99 15.02 26.87
C GLY A 158 28.31 16.45 26.39
N SER A 159 27.63 16.97 25.36
CA SER A 159 28.01 18.22 24.69
C SER A 159 26.83 19.18 24.50
N ARG A 160 27.09 20.44 24.10
CA ARG A 160 26.11 21.52 23.83
C ARG A 160 25.19 21.23 22.62
N PHE A 161 24.84 19.97 22.40
CA PHE A 161 24.03 19.52 21.28
C PHE A 161 22.55 19.87 21.50
N THR A 162 21.93 20.43 20.48
CA THR A 162 20.51 20.76 20.50
C THR A 162 19.79 20.13 19.32
N HIS A 163 18.62 19.54 19.60
CA HIS A 163 17.83 18.86 18.58
C HIS A 163 17.18 19.84 17.60
N HIS A 164 16.94 19.37 16.38
CA HIS A 164 16.12 20.07 15.38
C HIS A 164 14.68 20.30 15.90
N LEU A 165 14.02 21.35 15.41
CA LEU A 165 12.65 21.70 15.76
C LEU A 165 11.71 20.50 15.49
N ARG A 166 10.92 20.10 16.51
CA ARG A 166 10.05 18.91 16.58
C ARG A 166 10.74 17.55 16.80
N CYS A 167 12.06 17.46 16.69
CA CYS A 167 12.82 16.25 17.04
C CYS A 167 13.12 16.17 18.55
N ALA A 168 13.17 17.32 19.23
CA ALA A 168 13.50 17.43 20.66
C ALA A 168 12.60 16.58 21.57
N LYS A 169 11.28 16.61 21.37
CA LYS A 169 10.33 15.84 22.19
C LYS A 169 10.50 14.32 22.06
N LEU A 170 11.02 13.87 20.91
CA LEU A 170 11.21 12.45 20.59
C LEU A 170 12.68 12.01 20.72
N GLY A 171 13.60 12.92 21.04
CA GLY A 171 15.03 12.63 21.09
C GLY A 171 15.62 12.15 19.75
N ILE A 172 15.01 12.50 18.62
CA ILE A 172 15.45 12.01 17.31
C ILE A 172 16.71 12.78 16.89
N THR A 173 17.76 12.03 16.56
CA THR A 173 19.05 12.58 16.11
C THR A 173 19.43 12.04 14.73
N HIS A 174 18.98 10.84 14.37
CA HIS A 174 19.20 10.25 13.06
C HIS A 174 18.09 9.28 12.67
N ILE A 175 17.96 9.02 11.38
CA ILE A 175 17.14 7.97 10.76
C ILE A 175 18.07 7.23 9.82
N ALA A 176 18.18 5.91 9.95
CA ALA A 176 19.01 5.09 9.09
C ALA A 176 18.16 4.03 8.39
N PHE A 177 18.50 3.76 7.13
CA PHE A 177 18.01 2.60 6.38
C PHE A 177 19.16 2.04 5.54
N ALA A 178 19.65 0.85 5.92
CA ALA A 178 20.87 0.28 5.35
C ALA A 178 22.05 1.28 5.37
N ASP A 179 22.57 1.65 4.20
CA ASP A 179 23.67 2.60 4.01
C ASP A 179 23.23 4.07 4.00
N ASP A 180 21.94 4.34 3.82
CA ASP A 180 21.39 5.71 3.79
C ASP A 180 21.07 6.21 5.21
N VAL A 181 21.90 7.13 5.73
CA VAL A 181 21.71 7.75 7.05
C VAL A 181 21.39 9.24 6.92
N MET A 182 20.26 9.65 7.51
CA MET A 182 19.92 11.05 7.74
C MET A 182 20.20 11.45 9.17
N MET A 183 20.94 12.53 9.37
CA MET A 183 21.19 13.09 10.70
C MET A 183 20.53 14.47 10.86
N PHE A 184 20.00 14.75 12.05
CA PHE A 184 19.23 15.94 12.36
C PHE A 184 19.82 16.66 13.57
N CYS A 185 20.13 17.94 13.41
CA CYS A 185 20.58 18.82 14.50
C CYS A 185 19.97 20.22 14.35
N ARG A 186 20.07 21.04 15.39
CA ARG A 186 19.77 22.46 15.28
C ARG A 186 20.84 23.15 14.42
N GLY A 187 20.43 24.14 13.63
CA GLY A 187 21.35 24.97 12.83
C GLY A 187 22.15 25.96 13.67
N ASN A 188 23.01 25.46 14.55
CA ASN A 188 24.00 26.23 15.30
C ASN A 188 25.39 25.56 15.22
N MET A 189 26.43 26.35 15.44
CA MET A 189 27.83 25.89 15.32
C MET A 189 28.13 24.71 16.25
N ASP A 190 27.63 24.78 17.49
CA ASP A 190 27.87 23.76 18.51
C ASP A 190 27.34 22.38 18.07
N SER A 191 26.08 22.29 17.63
CA SER A 191 25.47 20.99 17.30
C SER A 191 26.06 20.39 16.03
N VAL A 192 26.41 21.23 15.05
CA VAL A 192 27.04 20.79 13.79
C VAL A 192 28.47 20.29 14.04
N THR A 193 29.22 20.96 14.92
CA THR A 193 30.57 20.52 15.32
C THR A 193 30.52 19.17 16.01
N VAL A 194 29.60 18.97 16.95
CA VAL A 194 29.40 17.68 17.63
C VAL A 194 29.11 16.56 16.64
N LEU A 195 28.22 16.81 15.67
CA LEU A 195 27.84 15.82 14.66
C LEU A 195 29.01 15.50 13.71
N THR A 196 29.80 16.51 13.33
CA THR A 196 30.99 16.35 12.49
C THR A 196 32.08 15.55 13.21
N ASN A 197 32.30 15.82 14.50
CA ASN A 197 33.25 15.08 15.32
C ASN A 197 32.82 13.62 15.50
N ALA A 198 31.53 13.38 15.73
CA ALA A 198 30.99 12.02 15.82
C ALA A 198 31.19 11.22 14.53
N ILE A 199 31.02 11.84 13.36
CA ILE A 199 31.30 11.20 12.06
C ILE A 199 32.79 10.91 11.91
N LYS A 200 33.67 11.86 12.26
CA LYS A 200 35.13 11.67 12.18
C LYS A 200 35.61 10.56 13.11
N GLU A 201 35.14 10.55 14.35
CA GLU A 201 35.44 9.52 15.34
C GLU A 201 34.92 8.15 14.89
N PHE A 202 33.68 8.08 14.41
CA PHE A 202 33.14 6.86 13.82
C PHE A 202 33.98 6.38 12.65
N SER A 203 34.44 7.29 11.79
CA SER A 203 35.27 6.97 10.63
C SER A 203 36.65 6.46 11.03
N GLN A 204 37.25 7.03 12.08
CA GLN A 204 38.53 6.59 12.64
C GLN A 204 38.45 5.22 13.29
N VAL A 205 37.34 4.92 13.99
CA VAL A 205 37.16 3.64 14.71
C VAL A 205 36.72 2.52 13.76
N SER A 206 35.81 2.80 12.83
CA SER A 206 35.25 1.77 11.94
C SER A 206 36.05 1.57 10.64
N GLY A 207 36.91 2.52 10.27
CA GLY A 207 37.54 2.55 8.95
C GLY A 207 36.58 2.88 7.79
N LEU A 208 35.30 3.14 8.08
CA LEU A 208 34.31 3.51 7.06
C LEU A 208 34.29 5.03 6.87
N HIS A 209 34.44 5.47 5.62
CA HIS A 209 34.43 6.89 5.26
C HIS A 209 33.11 7.29 4.60
N VAL A 210 32.60 8.47 4.97
CA VAL A 210 31.43 9.06 4.33
C VAL A 210 31.80 9.50 2.91
N ASN A 211 30.96 9.18 1.92
CA ASN A 211 31.19 9.58 0.53
C ASN A 211 30.73 11.03 0.29
N PRO A 212 31.65 12.00 0.13
CA PRO A 212 31.29 13.42 0.00
C PRO A 212 30.55 13.75 -1.31
N LEU A 213 30.61 12.88 -2.33
CA LEU A 213 29.88 13.08 -3.59
C LEU A 213 28.41 12.64 -3.50
N LYS A 214 28.09 11.72 -2.57
CA LYS A 214 26.71 11.26 -2.34
C LYS A 214 26.04 12.00 -1.18
N SER A 215 26.82 12.44 -0.21
CA SER A 215 26.35 13.17 0.97
C SER A 215 26.10 14.63 0.66
N ASN A 216 25.01 15.17 1.18
CA ASN A 216 24.62 16.56 1.02
C ASN A 216 24.16 17.12 2.36
N ILE A 217 24.45 18.39 2.62
CA ILE A 217 23.91 19.12 3.76
C ILE A 217 22.69 19.92 3.35
N TYR A 218 21.63 19.85 4.14
CA TYR A 218 20.37 20.56 3.89
C TYR A 218 20.11 21.52 5.04
N LEU A 219 19.98 22.80 4.71
CA LEU A 219 19.69 23.86 5.67
C LEU A 219 18.22 24.26 5.52
N ALA A 220 17.46 24.19 6.61
CA ALA A 220 16.04 24.51 6.64
C ALA A 220 15.68 25.34 7.88
N GLY A 221 14.85 26.37 7.69
CA GLY A 221 14.42 27.29 8.74
C GLY A 221 15.36 28.48 8.97
N GLU A 222 15.13 29.23 10.05
CA GLU A 222 16.00 30.32 10.47
C GLU A 222 17.29 29.76 11.10
N ILE A 223 18.42 30.10 10.48
CA ILE A 223 19.76 29.75 10.98
C ILE A 223 20.20 30.88 11.91
N LYS A 224 20.62 30.54 13.13
CA LYS A 224 21.09 31.55 14.11
C LYS A 224 22.48 32.09 13.77
N ASP A 225 23.33 31.23 13.23
CA ASP A 225 24.72 31.53 12.88
C ASP A 225 24.88 31.75 11.36
N ASN A 226 26.04 32.25 10.92
CA ASN A 226 26.31 32.45 9.50
C ASN A 226 26.29 31.12 8.73
N LYS A 227 25.51 31.10 7.65
CA LYS A 227 25.36 29.94 6.75
C LYS A 227 26.72 29.43 6.23
N HIS A 228 27.64 30.34 5.91
CA HIS A 228 28.93 30.00 5.30
C HIS A 228 29.83 29.24 6.27
N ASP A 229 29.84 29.65 7.55
CA ASP A 229 30.65 29.04 8.59
C ASP A 229 30.19 27.60 8.87
N LEU A 230 28.87 27.35 8.87
CA LEU A 230 28.31 26.00 9.02
C LEU A 230 28.66 25.06 7.84
N LEU A 231 28.67 25.59 6.61
CA LEU A 231 29.03 24.81 5.43
C LEU A 231 30.53 24.46 5.42
N SER A 232 31.38 25.36 5.92
CA SER A 232 32.82 25.13 6.00
C SER A 232 33.21 23.96 6.92
N LEU A 233 32.42 23.72 7.98
CA LEU A 233 32.66 22.63 8.94
C LEU A 233 32.47 21.23 8.36
N VAL A 234 31.43 21.06 7.53
CA VAL A 234 30.91 19.74 7.18
C VAL A 234 31.48 19.22 5.85
N SER A 235 32.10 20.08 5.03
CA SER A 235 32.73 19.72 3.75
C SER A 235 31.81 18.93 2.78
N PHE A 236 30.49 19.03 2.95
CA PHE A 236 29.50 18.45 2.04
C PHE A 236 28.88 19.56 1.17
N PRO A 237 28.56 19.26 -0.10
CA PRO A 237 27.83 20.19 -0.94
C PRO A 237 26.47 20.54 -0.33
N GLU A 238 26.08 21.81 -0.45
CA GLU A 238 24.73 22.26 -0.05
C GLU A 238 23.70 21.68 -1.04
N GLY A 239 22.82 20.84 -0.52
CA GLY A 239 21.71 20.28 -1.29
C GLY A 239 20.47 21.18 -1.23
N LYS A 240 19.64 21.11 -2.27
CA LYS A 240 18.34 21.81 -2.33
C LYS A 240 17.19 20.83 -2.17
N LEU A 241 16.22 21.17 -1.33
CA LEU A 241 14.94 20.46 -1.29
C LEU A 241 14.10 20.82 -2.53
N PRO A 242 13.33 19.87 -3.09
CA PRO A 242 13.09 18.51 -2.62
C PRO A 242 14.14 17.47 -3.08
N VAL A 243 14.41 16.50 -2.22
CA VAL A 243 15.49 15.48 -2.39
C VAL A 243 14.88 14.09 -2.48
N ARG A 244 15.49 13.16 -3.22
CA ARG A 244 15.03 11.77 -3.18
C ARG A 244 15.63 11.02 -2.01
N TYR A 245 14.79 10.34 -1.25
CA TYR A 245 15.17 9.37 -0.22
C TYR A 245 14.35 8.10 -0.40
N LEU A 246 15.02 6.95 -0.47
CA LEU A 246 14.38 5.65 -0.74
C LEU A 246 13.46 5.66 -1.98
N GLY A 247 13.84 6.42 -3.00
CA GLY A 247 13.08 6.56 -4.25
C GLY A 247 11.89 7.53 -4.21
N LEU A 248 11.64 8.21 -3.09
CA LEU A 248 10.55 9.17 -2.90
C LEU A 248 11.07 10.60 -2.69
N PRO A 249 10.38 11.64 -3.21
CA PRO A 249 10.75 13.03 -2.97
C PRO A 249 10.40 13.46 -1.55
N LEU A 250 11.40 13.84 -0.76
CA LEU A 250 11.27 14.54 0.50
C LEU A 250 11.02 16.02 0.21
N THR A 251 9.76 16.43 0.38
CA THR A 251 9.30 17.80 0.25
C THR A 251 9.00 18.37 1.63
N SER A 252 9.37 19.63 1.88
CA SER A 252 8.99 20.35 3.11
C SER A 252 7.52 20.82 3.10
N GLN A 253 6.88 20.76 1.93
CA GLN A 253 5.48 21.14 1.70
C GLN A 253 4.69 19.95 1.12
N ARG A 254 3.37 20.12 0.95
CA ARG A 254 2.53 19.13 0.28
C ARG A 254 3.04 18.92 -1.15
N ALA A 255 3.33 17.66 -1.52
CA ALA A 255 3.87 17.32 -2.83
C ALA A 255 3.04 17.94 -3.97
N SER A 256 3.71 18.73 -4.79
CA SER A 256 3.16 19.39 -5.97
C SER A 256 3.12 18.43 -7.16
N GLU A 257 2.41 18.80 -8.23
CA GLU A 257 2.40 17.99 -9.46
C GLU A 257 3.81 17.75 -10.04
N ARG A 258 4.76 18.67 -9.81
CA ARG A 258 6.15 18.56 -10.29
C ARG A 258 6.90 17.44 -9.57
N ASP A 259 6.61 17.19 -8.30
CA ASP A 259 7.27 16.16 -7.50
C ASP A 259 6.93 14.75 -8.00
N PHE A 260 5.75 14.59 -8.62
CA PHE A 260 5.32 13.35 -9.28
C PHE A 260 5.87 13.17 -10.71
N ALA A 261 6.60 14.14 -11.27
CA ALA A 261 7.19 14.00 -12.60
C ALA A 261 8.10 12.76 -12.70
N SER A 262 8.80 12.46 -11.60
CA SER A 262 9.66 11.28 -11.48
C SER A 262 8.88 9.96 -11.55
N LEU A 263 7.71 9.88 -10.92
CA LEU A 263 6.79 8.75 -11.00
C LEU A 263 6.31 8.55 -12.44
N VAL A 264 5.83 9.63 -13.07
CA VAL A 264 5.34 9.58 -14.46
C VAL A 264 6.45 9.15 -15.42
N ALA A 265 7.67 9.68 -15.24
CA ALA A 265 8.82 9.29 -16.04
C ALA A 265 9.17 7.80 -15.87
N LYS A 266 9.08 7.26 -14.65
CA LYS A 266 9.33 5.84 -14.38
C LYS A 266 8.29 4.94 -15.06
N VAL A 267 7.01 5.32 -15.00
CA VAL A 267 5.92 4.62 -15.69
C VAL A 267 6.14 4.64 -17.20
N ASP A 268 6.47 5.80 -17.75
CA ASP A 268 6.70 5.99 -19.17
C ASP A 268 7.95 5.24 -19.67
N GLU A 269 9.03 5.22 -18.90
CA GLU A 269 10.25 4.44 -19.18
C GLU A 269 9.95 2.93 -19.24
N ASN A 270 9.18 2.41 -18.28
CA ASN A 270 8.75 1.02 -18.27
C ASN A 270 7.90 0.67 -19.49
N ILE A 271 6.93 1.54 -19.83
CA ILE A 271 6.08 1.38 -21.02
C ILE A 271 6.91 1.40 -22.30
N ARG A 272 7.87 2.32 -22.44
CA ARG A 272 8.79 2.39 -23.58
C ARG A 272 9.61 1.11 -23.72
N LYS A 273 10.16 0.59 -22.62
CA LYS A 273 10.87 -0.70 -22.60
C LYS A 273 9.99 -1.85 -23.09
N TRP A 274 8.72 -1.88 -22.71
CA TRP A 274 7.80 -2.95 -23.13
C TRP A 274 7.29 -2.83 -24.56
N ASN A 275 7.18 -1.61 -25.09
CA ASN A 275 6.77 -1.38 -26.48
C ASN A 275 7.75 -1.96 -27.51
N THR A 276 9.00 -2.21 -27.12
CA THR A 276 9.99 -2.90 -27.97
C THR A 276 9.74 -4.40 -28.10
N ARG A 277 8.83 -4.98 -27.32
CA ARG A 277 8.55 -6.42 -27.25
C ARG A 277 7.21 -6.75 -27.93
N SER A 278 7.16 -7.88 -28.63
CA SER A 278 5.92 -8.43 -29.18
C SER A 278 5.05 -9.02 -28.07
N LEU A 279 4.22 -8.19 -27.44
CA LEU A 279 3.35 -8.55 -26.32
C LEU A 279 1.88 -8.63 -26.75
N SER A 280 1.20 -9.70 -26.34
CA SER A 280 -0.25 -9.83 -26.50
C SER A 280 -0.99 -8.78 -25.66
N PRO A 281 -2.24 -8.40 -26.02
CA PRO A 281 -3.03 -7.46 -25.22
C PRO A 281 -3.19 -7.90 -23.75
N ALA A 282 -3.36 -9.20 -23.51
CA ALA A 282 -3.39 -9.77 -22.16
C ALA A 282 -2.05 -9.62 -21.43
N GLY A 283 -0.92 -9.83 -22.13
CA GLY A 283 0.42 -9.62 -21.57
C GLY A 283 0.71 -8.14 -21.26
N ARG A 284 0.23 -7.21 -22.09
CA ARG A 284 0.31 -5.76 -21.82
C ARG A 284 -0.50 -5.38 -20.59
N LEU A 285 -1.72 -5.89 -20.47
CA LEU A 285 -2.56 -5.66 -19.29
C LEU A 285 -1.91 -6.20 -18.01
N GLU A 286 -1.31 -7.39 -18.06
CA GLU A 286 -0.65 -7.98 -16.90
C GLU A 286 0.60 -7.20 -16.47
N LEU A 287 1.36 -6.60 -17.40
CA LEU A 287 2.50 -5.73 -17.06
C LEU A 287 2.06 -4.43 -16.40
N VAL A 288 0.97 -3.83 -16.89
CA VAL A 288 0.35 -2.68 -16.20
C VAL A 288 -0.10 -3.08 -14.80
N ARG A 289 -0.72 -4.26 -14.66
CA ARG A 289 -1.24 -4.74 -13.38
C ARG A 289 -0.13 -5.05 -12.37
N SER A 290 0.88 -5.80 -12.77
CA SER A 290 1.93 -6.28 -11.86
C SER A 290 2.98 -5.21 -11.55
N VAL A 291 3.41 -4.44 -12.56
CA VAL A 291 4.54 -3.50 -12.41
C VAL A 291 4.04 -2.09 -12.18
N ILE A 292 3.18 -1.55 -13.05
CA ILE A 292 2.75 -0.14 -12.91
C ILE A 292 1.91 0.06 -11.64
N GLN A 293 0.98 -0.86 -11.32
CA GLN A 293 0.23 -0.73 -10.05
C GLN A 293 1.11 -0.96 -8.82
N GLY A 294 2.19 -1.74 -8.92
CA GLY A 294 3.18 -1.87 -7.84
C GLY A 294 3.93 -0.57 -7.59
N VAL A 295 4.41 0.07 -8.67
CA VAL A 295 5.06 1.38 -8.62
C VAL A 295 4.11 2.45 -8.08
N GLU A 296 2.87 2.50 -8.56
CA GLU A 296 1.84 3.39 -8.02
C GLU A 296 1.54 3.10 -6.53
N GLY A 297 1.42 1.81 -6.17
CA GLY A 297 1.13 1.35 -4.82
C GLY A 297 2.17 1.81 -3.79
N PHE A 298 3.46 1.76 -4.15
CA PHE A 298 4.54 2.29 -3.33
C PHE A 298 4.38 3.79 -3.07
N TRP A 299 4.05 4.57 -4.11
CA TRP A 299 3.81 6.01 -3.97
C TRP A 299 2.52 6.35 -3.21
N PHE A 300 1.48 5.52 -3.33
CA PHE A 300 0.19 5.70 -2.63
C PHE A 300 0.29 5.52 -1.11
N GLN A 301 1.27 4.75 -0.64
CA GLN A 301 1.54 4.58 0.78
C GLN A 301 2.14 5.86 1.39
N ALA A 302 2.95 6.59 0.62
CA ALA A 302 3.64 7.79 1.08
C ALA A 302 2.87 9.11 0.82
N PHE A 303 2.28 9.28 -0.37
CA PHE A 303 1.68 10.55 -0.79
C PHE A 303 0.21 10.42 -1.26
N PRO A 304 -0.64 11.41 -0.96
CA PRO A 304 -1.91 11.59 -1.66
C PRO A 304 -1.66 12.14 -3.07
N ILE A 305 -1.84 11.31 -4.11
CA ILE A 305 -1.57 11.68 -5.52
C ILE A 305 -2.68 12.57 -6.09
N HIS A 306 -2.29 13.63 -6.80
CA HIS A 306 -3.22 14.52 -7.52
C HIS A 306 -3.95 13.78 -8.64
N LYS A 307 -5.24 14.11 -8.85
CA LYS A 307 -6.07 13.50 -9.90
C LYS A 307 -5.47 13.68 -11.29
N THR A 308 -4.90 14.85 -11.59
CA THR A 308 -4.21 15.15 -12.86
C THR A 308 -3.12 14.14 -13.19
N ILE A 309 -2.33 13.73 -12.18
CA ILE A 309 -1.26 12.74 -12.33
C ILE A 309 -1.83 11.35 -12.56
N LEU A 310 -2.89 10.96 -11.83
CA LEU A 310 -3.58 9.68 -12.05
C LEU A 310 -4.18 9.60 -13.45
N ASP A 311 -4.80 10.66 -13.92
CA ASP A 311 -5.40 10.72 -15.26
C ASP A 311 -4.30 10.63 -16.33
N ARG A 312 -3.14 11.26 -16.12
CA ARG A 312 -1.96 11.16 -17.00
C ARG A 312 -1.37 9.74 -17.04
N ILE A 313 -1.16 9.10 -15.89
CA ILE A 313 -0.68 7.71 -15.82
C ILE A 313 -1.70 6.76 -16.44
N THR A 314 -2.99 6.97 -16.17
CA THR A 314 -4.07 6.17 -16.77
C THR A 314 -4.09 6.32 -18.28
N SER A 315 -3.85 7.54 -18.80
CA SER A 315 -3.70 7.79 -20.24
C SER A 315 -2.53 7.01 -20.83
N LEU A 316 -1.34 7.06 -20.21
CA LEU A 316 -0.16 6.29 -20.64
C LEU A 316 -0.45 4.78 -20.66
N CYS A 317 -1.06 4.25 -19.62
CA CYS A 317 -1.44 2.83 -19.54
C CYS A 317 -2.49 2.45 -20.59
N ARG A 318 -3.48 3.31 -20.85
CA ARG A 318 -4.48 3.09 -21.91
C ARG A 318 -3.82 3.06 -23.28
N THR A 319 -2.95 4.02 -23.58
CA THR A 319 -2.19 4.05 -24.84
C THR A 319 -1.26 2.84 -24.95
N PHE A 320 -0.68 2.35 -23.86
CA PHE A 320 0.13 1.13 -23.91
C PHE A 320 -0.71 -0.13 -24.23
N VAL A 321 -1.84 -0.31 -23.54
CA VAL A 321 -2.70 -1.50 -23.70
C VAL A 321 -3.41 -1.49 -25.06
N TRP A 322 -3.92 -0.33 -25.48
CA TRP A 322 -4.80 -0.17 -26.64
C TRP A 322 -4.13 0.50 -27.85
N GLY A 323 -3.13 1.35 -27.60
CA GLY A 323 -2.37 2.05 -28.63
C GLY A 323 -1.31 1.15 -29.24
N SER A 324 -1.73 0.18 -30.04
CA SER A 324 -0.91 -0.26 -31.16
C SER A 324 -1.00 0.78 -32.27
N LYS A 325 0.10 1.04 -32.99
CA LYS A 325 0.12 1.75 -34.29
C LYS A 325 -0.80 1.12 -35.36
N PHE A 326 -1.46 0.02 -35.02
CA PHE A 326 -2.61 -0.47 -35.74
C PHE A 326 -3.88 -0.07 -34.98
N CYS A 327 -4.61 0.91 -35.48
CA CYS A 327 -6.07 0.79 -35.47
C CYS A 327 -6.39 -0.47 -36.28
N LYS A 328 -6.48 -1.63 -35.63
CA LYS A 328 -6.79 -2.90 -36.32
C LYS A 328 -8.22 -2.98 -36.83
N VAL A 329 -9.07 -2.02 -36.47
CA VAL A 329 -10.38 -1.82 -37.08
C VAL A 329 -10.59 -0.32 -37.19
N ALA A 330 -10.34 0.23 -38.37
CA ALA A 330 -11.07 1.42 -38.78
C ALA A 330 -12.44 0.90 -39.22
N TRP A 331 -13.52 1.43 -38.65
CA TRP A 331 -14.88 1.08 -39.04
C TRP A 331 -15.30 1.88 -40.28
N ALA A 332 -14.52 1.73 -41.35
CA ALA A 332 -14.93 2.13 -42.69
C ALA A 332 -15.21 0.84 -43.47
N ASP A 333 -16.26 0.84 -44.27
CA ASP A 333 -16.77 -0.31 -45.02
C ASP A 333 -15.70 -0.99 -45.90
N ASP A 334 -14.59 -0.30 -46.18
CA ASP A 334 -13.49 -0.73 -47.04
C ASP A 334 -12.30 -1.38 -46.30
N THR A 335 -12.40 -1.67 -45.00
CA THR A 335 -11.28 -2.36 -44.34
C THR A 335 -11.20 -3.84 -44.71
N LEU A 336 -9.99 -4.28 -45.08
CA LEU A 336 -9.67 -5.69 -45.39
C LEU A 336 -10.14 -6.68 -44.31
N TRP A 337 -10.24 -6.24 -43.06
CA TRP A 337 -10.75 -7.06 -41.96
C TRP A 337 -12.26 -7.30 -42.06
N ILE A 338 -13.06 -6.27 -42.36
CA ILE A 338 -14.50 -6.41 -42.59
C ILE A 338 -14.73 -7.28 -43.82
N GLN A 339 -14.03 -7.01 -44.92
CA GLN A 339 -14.11 -7.83 -46.14
C GLN A 339 -13.76 -9.30 -45.88
N TRP A 340 -12.70 -9.57 -45.09
CA TRP A 340 -12.31 -10.93 -44.71
C TRP A 340 -13.35 -11.62 -43.80
N VAL A 341 -13.95 -10.90 -42.85
CA VAL A 341 -15.03 -11.45 -42.01
C VAL A 341 -16.26 -11.76 -42.88
N HIS A 342 -16.61 -10.87 -43.80
CA HIS A 342 -17.71 -11.08 -44.73
C HIS A 342 -17.45 -12.25 -45.69
N SER A 343 -16.21 -12.47 -46.12
CA SER A 343 -15.86 -13.54 -47.05
C SER A 343 -15.66 -14.90 -46.37
N VAL A 344 -15.04 -14.94 -45.18
CA VAL A 344 -14.66 -16.20 -44.51
C VAL A 344 -15.74 -16.71 -43.57
N TYR A 345 -16.33 -15.82 -42.75
CA TYR A 345 -17.32 -16.22 -41.74
C TYR A 345 -18.75 -16.06 -42.24
N LEU A 346 -19.10 -14.90 -42.78
CA LEU A 346 -20.49 -14.63 -43.18
C LEU A 346 -20.82 -15.21 -44.55
N GLN A 347 -19.85 -15.33 -45.46
CA GLN A 347 -20.01 -15.90 -46.81
C GLN A 347 -21.23 -15.32 -47.56
N GLY A 348 -21.40 -13.99 -47.49
CA GLY A 348 -22.54 -13.29 -48.10
C GLY A 348 -23.83 -13.27 -47.25
N SER A 349 -23.84 -13.91 -46.08
CA SER A 349 -24.96 -13.84 -45.13
C SER A 349 -24.95 -12.55 -44.32
N ASN A 350 -26.13 -12.09 -43.90
CA ASN A 350 -26.22 -10.96 -42.96
C ASN A 350 -25.82 -11.43 -41.55
N PHE A 351 -25.01 -10.63 -40.84
CA PHE A 351 -24.62 -10.92 -39.46
C PHE A 351 -25.82 -11.16 -38.53
N TRP A 352 -26.95 -10.47 -38.73
CA TRP A 352 -28.13 -10.63 -37.86
C TRP A 352 -28.85 -11.96 -38.04
N THR A 353 -28.68 -12.61 -39.18
CA THR A 353 -29.32 -13.91 -39.51
C THR A 353 -28.32 -15.06 -39.57
N TRP A 354 -27.03 -14.76 -39.38
CA TRP A 354 -25.94 -15.74 -39.47
C TRP A 354 -25.91 -16.68 -38.26
N ILE A 355 -25.77 -17.97 -38.50
CA ILE A 355 -25.70 -18.99 -37.45
C ILE A 355 -24.28 -19.56 -37.43
N PRO A 356 -23.54 -19.47 -36.30
CA PRO A 356 -22.16 -19.94 -36.24
C PRO A 356 -22.07 -21.47 -36.36
N SER A 357 -21.18 -21.94 -37.23
CA SER A 357 -20.83 -23.34 -37.42
C SER A 357 -19.93 -23.87 -36.31
N LYS A 358 -19.90 -25.20 -36.13
CA LYS A 358 -18.98 -25.88 -35.19
C LYS A 358 -17.51 -25.58 -35.49
N LYS A 359 -17.16 -25.30 -36.74
CA LYS A 359 -15.77 -24.98 -37.16
C LYS A 359 -15.36 -23.53 -36.88
N ASP A 360 -16.29 -22.65 -36.55
CA ASP A 360 -15.99 -21.23 -36.35
C ASP A 360 -15.24 -20.97 -35.04
N SER A 361 -14.52 -19.85 -35.04
CA SER A 361 -13.77 -19.38 -33.87
C SER A 361 -14.70 -19.19 -32.67
N HIS A 362 -14.22 -19.59 -31.48
CA HIS A 362 -14.93 -19.39 -30.22
C HIS A 362 -15.26 -17.91 -29.96
N PHE A 363 -14.43 -16.99 -30.45
CA PHE A 363 -14.69 -15.55 -30.36
C PHE A 363 -15.95 -15.14 -31.11
N PHE A 364 -16.11 -15.57 -32.37
CA PHE A 364 -17.28 -15.24 -33.19
C PHE A 364 -18.55 -15.92 -32.69
N LYS A 365 -18.45 -17.14 -32.17
CA LYS A 365 -19.55 -17.81 -31.46
C LYS A 365 -20.02 -16.98 -30.27
N LYS A 366 -19.10 -16.45 -29.47
CA LYS A 366 -19.45 -15.58 -28.33
C LYS A 366 -20.07 -14.25 -28.75
N ILE A 367 -19.65 -13.70 -29.88
CA ILE A 367 -20.28 -12.50 -30.45
C ILE A 367 -21.72 -12.82 -30.89
N ALA A 368 -21.96 -13.97 -31.54
CA ALA A 368 -23.30 -14.42 -31.88
C ALA A 368 -24.16 -14.67 -30.63
N ASP A 369 -23.63 -15.30 -29.58
CA ASP A 369 -24.35 -15.48 -28.30
C ASP A 369 -24.79 -14.13 -27.69
N VAL A 370 -23.94 -13.11 -27.79
CA VAL A 370 -24.24 -11.75 -27.32
C VAL A 370 -25.33 -11.10 -28.18
N ARG A 371 -25.24 -11.22 -29.51
CA ARG A 371 -26.29 -10.75 -30.45
C ARG A 371 -27.63 -11.39 -30.11
N ASP A 372 -27.67 -12.70 -29.96
CA ASP A 372 -28.91 -13.44 -29.69
C ASP A 372 -29.49 -13.07 -28.32
N SER A 373 -28.63 -12.87 -27.32
CA SER A 373 -29.04 -12.36 -26.00
C SER A 373 -29.59 -10.93 -26.06
N LEU A 374 -29.09 -10.08 -26.98
CA LEU A 374 -29.60 -8.73 -27.18
C LEU A 374 -30.96 -8.75 -27.88
N LEU A 375 -31.11 -9.57 -28.92
CA LEU A 375 -32.40 -9.76 -29.60
C LEU A 375 -33.45 -10.30 -28.63
N GLN A 376 -33.09 -11.26 -27.76
CA GLN A 376 -34.01 -11.78 -26.75
C GLN A 376 -34.46 -10.71 -25.73
N LYS A 377 -33.60 -9.75 -25.37
CA LYS A 377 -33.90 -8.72 -24.37
C LYS A 377 -34.56 -7.47 -24.93
N CYS A 378 -34.22 -7.07 -26.15
CA CYS A 378 -34.72 -5.86 -26.81
C CYS A 378 -35.85 -6.14 -27.80
N GLY A 379 -36.07 -7.39 -28.19
CA GLY A 379 -37.10 -7.81 -29.14
C GLY A 379 -36.58 -7.83 -30.57
N ASP A 380 -36.29 -6.66 -31.14
CA ASP A 380 -35.83 -6.52 -32.52
C ASP A 380 -34.60 -5.61 -32.65
N ARG A 381 -34.10 -5.49 -33.89
CA ARG A 381 -32.94 -4.67 -34.21
C ARG A 381 -33.20 -3.17 -33.99
N PHE A 382 -34.39 -2.68 -34.30
CA PHE A 382 -34.73 -1.26 -34.18
C PHE A 382 -34.72 -0.81 -32.72
N MET A 383 -35.21 -1.65 -31.81
CA MET A 383 -35.19 -1.42 -30.37
C MET A 383 -33.78 -1.53 -29.78
N ILE A 384 -32.88 -2.30 -30.38
CA ILE A 384 -31.45 -2.29 -30.02
C ILE A 384 -30.83 -0.94 -30.38
N GLU A 385 -31.09 -0.44 -31.59
CA GLU A 385 -30.55 0.84 -32.05
C GLU A 385 -31.10 2.02 -31.22
N ASP A 386 -32.39 2.02 -30.89
CA ASP A 386 -33.01 3.09 -30.08
C ASP A 386 -32.56 3.10 -28.61
N ASN A 387 -32.44 1.91 -27.99
CA ASN A 387 -32.08 1.81 -26.57
C ASN A 387 -30.56 1.85 -26.31
N LEU A 388 -29.74 1.37 -27.24
CA LEU A 388 -28.32 1.08 -27.01
C LEU A 388 -27.35 1.93 -27.85
N CYS A 389 -27.84 2.64 -28.87
CA CYS A 389 -27.04 3.60 -29.63
C CYS A 389 -27.24 5.04 -29.11
N ASP A 390 -26.23 5.90 -29.32
CA ASP A 390 -26.38 7.36 -29.25
C ASP A 390 -25.91 7.90 -30.61
N ILE A 391 -26.76 8.60 -31.36
CA ILE A 391 -26.40 9.16 -32.69
C ILE A 391 -25.90 8.06 -33.65
N GLY A 392 -26.61 6.93 -33.71
CA GLY A 392 -26.28 5.81 -34.61
C GLY A 392 -25.20 4.84 -34.11
N ASP A 393 -24.40 5.22 -33.11
CA ASP A 393 -23.30 4.39 -32.62
C ASP A 393 -23.65 3.61 -31.34
N MET A 394 -23.51 2.27 -31.40
CA MET A 394 -23.78 1.38 -30.27
C MET A 394 -22.74 1.54 -29.15
N LYS A 395 -23.18 1.80 -27.92
CA LYS A 395 -22.28 1.93 -26.77
C LYS A 395 -22.13 0.63 -25.99
N ALA A 396 -20.90 0.11 -25.95
CA ALA A 396 -20.55 -1.09 -25.19
C ALA A 396 -20.95 -1.03 -23.70
N THR A 397 -20.98 0.16 -23.10
CA THR A 397 -21.42 0.37 -21.71
C THR A 397 -22.91 0.09 -21.50
N LYS A 398 -23.77 0.54 -22.43
CA LYS A 398 -25.22 0.29 -22.38
C LYS A 398 -25.51 -1.20 -22.57
N VAL A 399 -24.83 -1.82 -23.54
CA VAL A 399 -24.90 -3.28 -23.78
C VAL A 399 -24.51 -4.08 -22.53
N TYR A 400 -23.41 -3.71 -21.88
CA TYR A 400 -22.95 -4.37 -20.66
C TYR A 400 -23.95 -4.22 -19.49
N GLU A 401 -24.53 -3.02 -19.31
CA GLU A 401 -25.53 -2.77 -18.26
C GLU A 401 -26.83 -3.56 -18.48
N LEU A 402 -27.21 -3.81 -19.72
CA LEU A 402 -28.38 -4.62 -20.07
C LEU A 402 -28.12 -6.12 -19.86
N LEU A 403 -26.93 -6.61 -20.21
CA LEU A 403 -26.61 -8.03 -20.13
C LEU A 403 -26.28 -8.49 -18.70
N ARG A 404 -25.72 -7.63 -17.85
CA ARG A 404 -25.32 -8.02 -16.48
C ARG A 404 -26.52 -8.30 -15.56
N SER A 405 -26.37 -9.28 -14.67
CA SER A 405 -27.30 -9.51 -13.57
C SER A 405 -27.07 -8.49 -12.44
N LYS A 406 -28.12 -7.73 -12.06
CA LYS A 406 -28.07 -6.79 -10.93
C LYS A 406 -28.47 -7.53 -9.65
N ALA A 407 -27.51 -7.87 -8.78
CA ALA A 407 -27.82 -8.45 -7.47
C ALA A 407 -28.52 -7.42 -6.57
N SER A 408 -29.52 -7.86 -5.78
CA SER A 408 -30.22 -6.99 -4.84
C SER A 408 -29.28 -6.54 -3.70
N MET A 409 -29.28 -5.24 -3.43
CA MET A 409 -28.43 -4.65 -2.41
C MET A 409 -28.86 -5.13 -1.02
N ARG A 410 -27.97 -5.83 -0.32
CA ARG A 410 -28.28 -6.40 1.01
C ARG A 410 -28.42 -5.27 2.05
N PRO A 411 -29.40 -5.35 2.99
CA PRO A 411 -29.67 -4.26 3.92
C PRO A 411 -28.52 -3.86 4.84
N TRP A 412 -27.65 -4.81 5.20
CA TRP A 412 -26.47 -4.55 6.03
C TRP A 412 -25.41 -3.69 5.30
N MET A 413 -25.42 -3.63 3.95
CA MET A 413 -24.45 -2.84 3.17
C MET A 413 -24.55 -1.36 3.51
N LYS A 414 -25.79 -0.84 3.66
CA LYS A 414 -26.02 0.55 4.06
C LYS A 414 -25.56 0.83 5.49
N VAL A 415 -25.42 -0.17 6.35
CA VAL A 415 -24.99 0.02 7.76
C VAL A 415 -23.48 0.08 7.85
N ILE A 416 -22.78 -0.80 7.14
CA ILE A 416 -21.33 -0.94 7.24
C ILE A 416 -20.57 0.09 6.37
N TRP A 417 -21.14 0.49 5.23
CA TRP A 417 -20.52 1.44 4.31
C TRP A 417 -20.98 2.86 4.61
N GLN A 418 -20.33 3.46 5.60
CA GLN A 418 -20.60 4.83 6.04
C GLN A 418 -19.31 5.67 5.93
N PRO A 419 -19.38 6.92 5.45
CA PRO A 419 -18.18 7.73 5.17
C PRO A 419 -17.26 7.95 6.37
N TYR A 420 -17.83 7.98 7.57
CA TYR A 420 -17.08 8.20 8.81
C TYR A 420 -16.44 6.93 9.37
N ILE A 421 -16.81 5.75 8.88
CA ILE A 421 -16.25 4.50 9.35
C ILE A 421 -14.98 4.22 8.54
N PRO A 422 -13.82 4.00 9.20
CA PRO A 422 -12.60 3.63 8.50
C PRO A 422 -12.85 2.44 7.56
N PRO A 423 -12.50 2.53 6.27
CA PRO A 423 -12.80 1.47 5.29
C PRO A 423 -12.31 0.08 5.70
N ARG A 424 -11.17 0.00 6.40
CA ARG A 424 -10.62 -1.24 6.95
C ARG A 424 -11.58 -1.95 7.92
N TYR A 425 -12.40 -1.21 8.67
CA TYR A 425 -13.39 -1.79 9.58
C TYR A 425 -14.59 -2.35 8.80
N SER A 426 -15.13 -1.54 7.89
CA SER A 426 -16.24 -1.93 7.01
C SER A 426 -15.91 -3.14 6.14
N PHE A 427 -14.68 -3.18 5.61
CA PHE A 427 -14.21 -4.28 4.76
C PHE A 427 -14.05 -5.58 5.54
N THR A 428 -13.51 -5.52 6.76
CA THR A 428 -13.38 -6.72 7.61
C THR A 428 -14.76 -7.29 7.93
N VAL A 429 -15.68 -6.45 8.41
CA VAL A 429 -17.07 -6.85 8.69
C VAL A 429 -17.80 -7.37 7.45
N TRP A 430 -17.54 -6.78 6.27
CA TRP A 430 -18.09 -7.25 5.01
C TRP A 430 -17.63 -8.68 4.67
N LEU A 431 -16.34 -8.98 4.81
CA LEU A 431 -15.81 -10.34 4.61
C LEU A 431 -16.41 -11.32 5.60
N THR A 432 -16.56 -10.90 6.87
CA THR A 432 -17.19 -11.70 7.92
C THR A 432 -18.64 -12.06 7.57
N LEU A 433 -19.46 -11.09 7.13
CA LEU A 433 -20.85 -11.31 6.72
C LEU A 433 -20.99 -12.16 5.45
N ARG A 434 -19.94 -12.21 4.63
CA ARG A 434 -19.90 -13.03 3.42
C ARG A 434 -19.36 -14.44 3.67
N GLY A 435 -18.94 -14.75 4.91
CA GLY A 435 -18.28 -16.01 5.24
C GLY A 435 -16.95 -16.19 4.51
N ARG A 436 -16.28 -15.10 4.13
CA ARG A 436 -15.04 -15.11 3.34
C ARG A 436 -13.81 -14.62 4.10
N LEU A 437 -13.97 -14.33 5.39
CA LEU A 437 -12.83 -14.00 6.23
C LEU A 437 -11.97 -15.26 6.40
N PRO A 438 -10.63 -15.21 6.22
CA PRO A 438 -9.78 -16.40 6.20
C PRO A 438 -9.49 -16.93 7.62
N THR A 439 -10.55 -17.27 8.35
CA THR A 439 -10.46 -18.05 9.59
C THR A 439 -10.00 -19.47 9.27
N LYS A 440 -9.45 -20.19 10.26
CA LYS A 440 -8.94 -21.55 10.01
C LYS A 440 -10.00 -22.49 9.43
N MET A 441 -11.26 -22.35 9.86
CA MET A 441 -12.39 -23.09 9.27
C MET A 441 -12.61 -22.77 7.78
N ASN A 442 -12.55 -21.50 7.39
CA ASN A 442 -12.74 -21.09 5.99
C ASN A 442 -11.53 -21.46 5.10
N LEU A 443 -10.38 -21.73 5.72
CA LEU A 443 -9.16 -22.22 5.08
C LEU A 443 -8.96 -23.74 5.22
N HIS A 444 -10.02 -24.52 5.42
CA HIS A 444 -9.95 -25.98 5.57
C HIS A 444 -9.23 -26.73 4.43
N PHE A 445 -9.13 -26.11 3.25
CA PHE A 445 -8.43 -26.64 2.08
C PHE A 445 -6.90 -26.51 2.17
N ILE A 446 -6.38 -25.72 3.12
CA ILE A 446 -4.96 -25.63 3.43
C ILE A 446 -4.65 -26.64 4.54
N PRO A 447 -3.64 -27.51 4.38
CA PRO A 447 -3.21 -28.39 5.46
C PRO A 447 -2.73 -27.55 6.65
N MET A 448 -3.29 -27.80 7.83
CA MET A 448 -2.96 -27.09 9.08
C MET A 448 -2.96 -28.09 10.23
N ASP A 449 -1.88 -28.08 11.03
CA ASP A 449 -1.72 -28.98 12.17
C ASP A 449 -2.68 -28.65 13.32
N ASN A 450 -3.08 -27.38 13.46
CA ASN A 450 -3.97 -26.93 14.53
C ASN A 450 -5.07 -25.97 14.03
N ARG A 451 -6.33 -26.43 14.12
CA ARG A 451 -7.53 -25.66 13.75
C ARG A 451 -8.18 -24.90 14.90
N ARG A 452 -7.64 -25.01 16.12
CA ARG A 452 -8.17 -24.32 17.30
C ARG A 452 -7.94 -22.82 17.23
N CYS A 453 -8.79 -22.06 17.92
CA CYS A 453 -8.72 -20.62 18.06
C CYS A 453 -7.39 -20.19 18.67
N GLU A 454 -6.74 -19.19 18.08
CA GLU A 454 -5.48 -18.64 18.59
C GLU A 454 -5.62 -17.86 19.90
N PHE A 455 -6.84 -17.56 20.34
CA PHE A 455 -7.07 -16.84 21.58
C PHE A 455 -7.26 -17.75 22.79
N CYS A 456 -8.15 -18.73 22.70
CA CYS A 456 -8.44 -19.63 23.82
C CYS A 456 -7.79 -21.01 23.68
N HIS A 457 -7.33 -21.39 22.49
CA HIS A 457 -6.75 -22.71 22.20
C HIS A 457 -7.63 -23.92 22.55
N THR A 458 -8.92 -23.72 22.83
CA THR A 458 -9.88 -24.77 23.23
C THR A 458 -10.79 -25.20 22.08
N GLU A 459 -11.54 -24.27 21.48
CA GLU A 459 -12.50 -24.57 20.40
C GLU A 459 -11.91 -24.28 19.01
N GLU A 460 -12.57 -24.79 17.95
CA GLU A 460 -12.20 -24.51 16.56
C GLU A 460 -12.42 -23.05 16.17
N GLU A 461 -11.51 -22.51 15.34
CA GLU A 461 -11.58 -21.12 14.92
C GLU A 461 -12.61 -20.89 13.80
N THR A 462 -13.87 -20.82 14.20
CA THR A 462 -14.96 -20.34 13.36
C THR A 462 -15.09 -18.82 13.47
N THR A 463 -15.76 -18.20 12.50
CA THR A 463 -16.08 -16.77 12.55
C THR A 463 -16.93 -16.42 13.78
N GLN A 464 -17.86 -17.28 14.16
CA GLN A 464 -18.72 -17.06 15.32
C GLN A 464 -17.93 -17.20 16.63
N HIS A 465 -17.10 -18.24 16.73
CA HIS A 465 -16.25 -18.43 17.90
C HIS A 465 -15.25 -17.27 18.06
N LEU A 466 -14.49 -16.97 17.01
CA LEU A 466 -13.45 -15.95 17.04
C LEU A 466 -13.98 -14.57 17.44
N PHE A 467 -15.19 -14.18 17.01
CA PHE A 467 -15.71 -12.85 17.30
C PHE A 467 -16.63 -12.76 18.51
N PHE A 468 -17.29 -13.85 18.93
CA PHE A 468 -18.38 -13.75 19.91
C PHE A 468 -18.37 -14.82 21.01
N LEU A 469 -17.91 -16.05 20.74
CA LEU A 469 -17.97 -17.14 21.74
C LEU A 469 -16.65 -17.34 22.49
N CYS A 470 -15.52 -16.94 21.90
CA CYS A 470 -14.22 -17.05 22.55
C CYS A 470 -14.19 -16.19 23.83
N GLU A 471 -13.75 -16.78 24.94
CA GLU A 471 -13.71 -16.16 26.27
C GLU A 471 -13.07 -14.77 26.26
N ILE A 472 -11.90 -14.64 25.63
CA ILE A 472 -11.18 -13.37 25.49
C ILE A 472 -12.01 -12.34 24.72
N THR A 473 -12.67 -12.75 23.65
CA THR A 473 -13.48 -11.83 22.84
C THR A 473 -14.81 -11.47 23.50
N SER A 474 -15.38 -12.37 24.29
CA SER A 474 -16.55 -12.13 25.12
C SER A 474 -16.25 -11.07 26.18
N LEU A 475 -15.08 -11.14 26.82
CA LEU A 475 -14.57 -10.12 27.74
C LEU A 475 -14.46 -8.75 27.04
N ILE A 476 -13.83 -8.69 25.86
CA ILE A 476 -13.69 -7.46 25.07
C ILE A 476 -15.07 -6.86 24.74
N TRP A 477 -16.01 -7.68 24.26
CA TRP A 477 -17.37 -7.23 24.00
C TRP A 477 -18.08 -6.76 25.27
N GLY A 478 -17.89 -7.43 26.41
CA GLY A 478 -18.41 -7.03 27.71
C GLY A 478 -17.97 -5.61 28.08
N THR A 479 -16.67 -5.35 28.05
CA THR A 479 -16.10 -4.03 28.41
C THR A 479 -16.55 -2.93 27.45
N ILE A 480 -16.61 -3.21 26.13
CA ILE A 480 -17.06 -2.21 25.14
C ILE A 480 -18.56 -1.93 25.26
N LYS A 481 -19.39 -2.95 25.51
CA LYS A 481 -20.83 -2.76 25.74
C LYS A 481 -21.11 -1.93 26.99
N ASN A 482 -20.41 -2.23 28.08
CA ASN A 482 -20.55 -1.49 29.34
C ASN A 482 -20.12 -0.04 29.18
N TRP A 483 -18.99 0.20 28.51
CA TRP A 483 -18.50 1.55 28.22
C TRP A 483 -19.49 2.37 27.36
N LEU A 484 -20.09 1.76 26.34
CA LEU A 484 -21.00 2.45 25.41
C LEU A 484 -22.49 2.34 25.76
N LYS A 485 -22.80 1.78 26.94
CA LYS A 485 -24.17 1.52 27.44
C LYS A 485 -25.05 0.78 26.40
N ILE A 486 -24.48 -0.22 25.73
CA ILE A 486 -25.19 -1.07 24.75
C ILE A 486 -25.91 -2.20 25.51
N THR A 487 -27.24 -2.13 25.60
CA THR A 487 -28.06 -3.08 26.37
C THR A 487 -28.26 -4.48 25.77
N PRO A 488 -28.36 -4.70 24.44
CA PRO A 488 -28.64 -6.03 23.91
C PRO A 488 -27.40 -6.94 23.82
N ALA A 489 -27.67 -8.25 23.88
CA ALA A 489 -26.67 -9.28 23.62
C ALA A 489 -26.27 -9.32 22.14
N LEU A 490 -25.10 -8.76 21.83
CA LEU A 490 -24.43 -8.83 20.52
C LEU A 490 -23.82 -10.23 20.29
N SER A 491 -24.65 -11.28 20.25
CA SER A 491 -24.21 -12.68 20.17
C SER A 491 -23.71 -13.10 18.78
N THR A 492 -24.09 -12.37 17.73
CA THR A 492 -23.61 -12.59 16.37
C THR A 492 -23.46 -11.26 15.63
N LEU A 493 -22.69 -11.28 14.54
CA LEU A 493 -22.49 -10.09 13.71
C LEU A 493 -23.79 -9.63 13.05
N GLU A 494 -24.61 -10.56 12.58
CA GLU A 494 -25.90 -10.25 11.95
C GLU A 494 -26.89 -9.61 12.93
N ARG A 495 -26.95 -10.12 14.16
CA ARG A 495 -27.76 -9.52 15.24
C ARG A 495 -27.25 -8.13 15.58
N SER A 496 -25.94 -7.96 15.66
CA SER A 496 -25.30 -6.66 15.95
C SER A 496 -25.65 -5.60 14.91
N ILE A 497 -25.58 -5.96 13.63
CA ILE A 497 -25.92 -5.04 12.52
C ILE A 497 -27.41 -4.77 12.45
N THR A 498 -28.24 -5.79 12.66
CA THR A 498 -29.71 -5.63 12.69
C THR A 498 -30.12 -4.68 13.81
N TRP A 499 -29.52 -4.83 14.99
CA TRP A 499 -29.71 -3.90 16.10
C TRP A 499 -29.27 -2.49 15.74
N ALA A 500 -28.05 -2.30 15.23
CA ALA A 500 -27.51 -0.98 14.84
C ALA A 500 -28.35 -0.28 13.75
N ARG A 501 -29.07 -1.06 12.93
CA ARG A 501 -30.02 -0.55 11.92
C ARG A 501 -31.33 -0.06 12.53
N ARG A 502 -31.81 -0.71 13.60
CA ARG A 502 -33.08 -0.39 14.29
C ARG A 502 -33.00 0.86 15.16
N GLN A 503 -31.79 1.34 15.49
CA GLN A 503 -31.57 2.54 16.30
C GLN A 503 -31.90 3.86 15.57
N ARG A 504 -33.05 4.00 14.92
CA ARG A 504 -33.38 5.18 14.09
C ARG A 504 -33.69 6.44 14.90
N HIS A 505 -34.31 6.30 16.07
CA HIS A 505 -34.77 7.43 16.91
C HIS A 505 -33.70 8.00 17.85
N ASN A 506 -32.52 7.37 17.93
CA ASN A 506 -31.44 7.83 18.80
C ASN A 506 -30.67 9.02 18.20
N HIS A 507 -30.02 9.80 19.08
CA HIS A 507 -29.20 10.96 18.69
C HIS A 507 -28.18 10.57 17.61
N CYS A 508 -27.95 11.47 16.64
CA CYS A 508 -27.09 11.20 15.48
C CYS A 508 -25.69 10.73 15.89
N ALA A 509 -25.10 11.35 16.92
CA ALA A 509 -23.80 10.97 17.46
C ALA A 509 -23.82 9.54 18.06
N LYS A 510 -24.79 9.21 18.92
CA LYS A 510 -24.91 7.87 19.53
C LYS A 510 -25.09 6.75 18.50
N ARG A 511 -25.90 6.99 17.45
CA ARG A 511 -26.08 6.02 16.35
C ARG A 511 -24.77 5.75 15.60
N LYS A 512 -24.01 6.80 15.30
CA LYS A 512 -22.72 6.69 14.60
C LYS A 512 -21.67 6.03 15.49
N LEU A 513 -21.65 6.37 16.78
CA LEU A 513 -20.80 5.77 17.80
C LEU A 513 -20.99 4.25 17.88
N TRP A 514 -22.23 3.78 18.05
CA TRP A 514 -22.50 2.34 18.18
C TRP A 514 -22.16 1.56 16.90
N ARG A 515 -22.44 2.12 15.72
CA ARG A 515 -22.04 1.49 14.45
C ARG A 515 -20.52 1.39 14.34
N LEU A 516 -19.82 2.48 14.63
CA LEU A 516 -18.37 2.53 14.60
C LEU A 516 -17.77 1.55 15.61
N ALA A 517 -18.35 1.46 16.80
CA ALA A 517 -17.88 0.56 17.85
C ALA A 517 -17.97 -0.90 17.44
N ILE A 518 -19.13 -1.34 16.92
CA ILE A 518 -19.31 -2.71 16.45
C ILE A 518 -18.27 -3.06 15.37
N LEU A 519 -18.08 -2.17 14.39
CA LEU A 519 -17.15 -2.39 13.28
C LEU A 519 -15.68 -2.33 13.72
N SER A 520 -15.34 -1.41 14.63
CA SER A 520 -14.00 -1.26 15.21
C SER A 520 -13.61 -2.48 16.05
N THR A 521 -14.54 -3.01 16.85
CA THR A 521 -14.30 -4.20 17.68
C THR A 521 -13.98 -5.41 16.82
N VAL A 522 -14.80 -5.71 15.80
CA VAL A 522 -14.54 -6.83 14.87
C VAL A 522 -13.19 -6.68 14.18
N TYR A 523 -12.84 -5.48 13.70
CA TYR A 523 -11.54 -5.26 13.07
C TYR A 523 -10.35 -5.47 14.01
N ASN A 524 -10.40 -4.92 15.23
CA ASN A 524 -9.27 -5.00 16.14
C ASN A 524 -9.10 -6.43 16.70
N ILE A 525 -10.20 -7.16 16.89
CA ILE A 525 -10.15 -8.60 17.21
C ILE A 525 -9.47 -9.36 16.07
N TRP A 526 -9.89 -9.15 14.82
CA TRP A 526 -9.29 -9.80 13.65
C TRP A 526 -7.80 -9.47 13.50
N ARG A 527 -7.44 -8.19 13.65
CA ARG A 527 -6.05 -7.73 13.59
C ARG A 527 -5.21 -8.36 14.70
N SER A 528 -5.73 -8.42 15.92
CA SER A 528 -5.01 -9.01 17.04
C SER A 528 -4.80 -10.51 16.82
N ARG A 529 -5.83 -11.23 16.36
CA ARG A 529 -5.71 -12.65 16.03
C ARG A 529 -4.61 -12.90 15.00
N ASN A 530 -4.54 -12.08 13.96
CA ASN A 530 -3.49 -12.23 12.94
C ASN A 530 -2.10 -11.96 13.51
N GLY A 531 -1.96 -10.96 14.39
CA GLY A 531 -0.70 -10.71 15.10
C GLY A 531 -0.27 -11.88 15.99
N VAL A 532 -1.21 -12.60 16.60
CA VAL A 532 -0.91 -13.81 17.37
C VAL A 532 -0.49 -14.95 16.45
N TYR A 533 -1.25 -15.18 15.37
CA TYR A 533 -1.00 -16.30 14.46
C TYR A 533 0.32 -16.17 13.71
N PHE A 534 0.53 -15.02 13.05
CA PHE A 534 1.66 -14.75 12.17
C PHE A 534 2.87 -14.18 12.92
N ASP A 535 2.65 -13.24 13.84
CA ASP A 535 3.73 -12.48 14.49
C ASP A 535 4.03 -12.95 15.92
N LYS A 536 3.36 -14.02 16.37
CA LYS A 536 3.48 -14.61 17.73
C LYS A 536 3.35 -13.58 18.86
N GLN A 537 2.56 -12.52 18.64
CA GLN A 537 2.36 -11.48 19.64
C GLN A 537 1.58 -12.00 20.85
N PRO A 538 1.89 -11.51 22.07
CA PRO A 538 1.13 -11.85 23.26
C PRO A 538 -0.28 -11.26 23.21
N ILE A 539 -1.24 -12.00 23.75
CA ILE A 539 -2.64 -11.57 23.81
C ILE A 539 -2.90 -10.80 25.10
N HIS A 540 -3.19 -9.52 24.96
CA HIS A 540 -3.63 -8.69 26.08
C HIS A 540 -4.98 -8.04 25.74
N ALA A 541 -6.06 -8.50 26.38
CA ALA A 541 -7.42 -8.00 26.16
C ALA A 541 -7.50 -6.47 26.36
N ASP A 542 -6.83 -5.93 27.38
CA ASP A 542 -6.80 -4.50 27.66
C ASP A 542 -6.15 -3.68 26.55
N THR A 543 -5.09 -4.22 25.92
CA THR A 543 -4.45 -3.56 24.77
C THR A 543 -5.39 -3.48 23.58
N ILE A 544 -6.19 -4.53 23.35
CA ILE A 544 -7.19 -4.56 22.28
C ILE A 544 -8.31 -3.57 22.59
N ILE A 545 -8.82 -3.55 23.83
CA ILE A 545 -9.85 -2.62 24.30
C ILE A 545 -9.38 -1.17 24.15
N ASN A 546 -8.16 -0.85 24.55
CA ASN A 546 -7.59 0.49 24.42
C ASN A 546 -7.43 0.89 22.96
N LYS A 547 -6.98 -0.01 22.08
CA LYS A 547 -6.92 0.24 20.63
C LYS A 547 -8.31 0.51 20.04
N ILE A 548 -9.35 -0.22 20.48
CA ILE A 548 -10.74 -0.01 20.07
C ILE A 548 -11.23 1.36 20.54
N LYS A 549 -11.08 1.67 21.83
CA LYS A 549 -11.46 2.96 22.43
C LYS A 549 -10.79 4.11 21.70
N VAL A 550 -9.47 4.11 21.59
CA VAL A 550 -8.70 5.15 20.88
C VAL A 550 -9.14 5.28 19.43
N GLY A 551 -9.39 4.17 18.74
CA GLY A 551 -9.89 4.18 17.37
C GLY A 551 -11.27 4.84 17.23
N ILE A 552 -12.17 4.59 18.19
CA ILE A 552 -13.49 5.21 18.26
C ILE A 552 -13.38 6.69 18.60
N TYR A 553 -12.64 7.04 19.66
CA TYR A 553 -12.40 8.42 20.09
C TYR A 553 -11.85 9.28 18.95
N LYS A 554 -10.81 8.79 18.24
CA LYS A 554 -10.20 9.52 17.12
C LYS A 554 -11.19 9.87 16.01
N VAL A 555 -12.14 9.00 15.72
CA VAL A 555 -13.14 9.21 14.67
C VAL A 555 -14.28 10.07 15.18
N MET A 556 -14.78 9.78 16.40
CA MET A 556 -15.90 10.50 16.99
C MET A 556 -15.55 11.95 17.33
N TYR A 557 -14.37 12.20 17.89
CA TYR A 557 -13.88 13.55 18.17
C TYR A 557 -13.81 14.42 16.90
N ARG A 558 -13.48 13.83 15.75
CA ARG A 558 -13.47 14.56 14.46
C ARG A 558 -14.88 14.90 13.97
N LEU A 559 -15.87 14.07 14.27
CA LEU A 559 -17.24 14.24 13.79
C LEU A 559 -18.10 15.09 14.73
N PHE A 560 -17.89 14.95 16.03
CA PHE A 560 -18.66 15.57 17.10
C PHE A 560 -17.73 16.00 18.23
N PRO A 561 -16.98 17.11 18.07
CA PRO A 561 -16.05 17.59 19.09
C PRO A 561 -16.73 17.99 20.40
N GLN A 562 -17.95 18.52 20.34
CA GLN A 562 -18.71 19.02 21.50
C GLN A 562 -19.48 17.91 22.24
N ASP A 563 -20.05 16.93 21.54
CA ASP A 563 -20.83 15.84 22.15
C ASP A 563 -19.98 14.79 22.89
N MET A 564 -18.64 14.92 22.87
CA MET A 564 -17.71 13.94 23.46
C MET A 564 -17.34 14.23 24.91
N LEU A 565 -17.75 15.38 25.46
CA LEU A 565 -17.56 15.71 26.88
C LEU A 565 -18.58 15.00 27.78
N ASP A 566 -19.72 14.58 27.22
CA ASP A 566 -20.85 13.97 27.93
C ASP A 566 -20.99 12.45 27.70
N LEU A 567 -19.96 11.80 27.12
CA LEU A 567 -20.03 10.43 26.57
C LEU A 567 -19.35 9.36 27.43
#